data_AF-A0A847LG90-F1
#
_entry.id   AF-A0A847LG90-F1
#
_cell.length_a   1.000
_cell.length_b   1.000
_cell.length_c   1.000
_cell.angle_alpha   90.00
_cell.angle_beta   90.00
_cell.angle_gamma   90.00
#
_symmetry.space_group_name_H-M   'P 1'
#
loop_
_entity.id
_entity.type
_entity.pdbx_description
1 polymer ?
#
loop_
_entity_poly.entity_id
_entity_poly.type
_entity_poly.pdbx_seq_one_letter_code
_entity_poly.pdbx_strand_id
1 'polypeptide(L)'
;MPGTLTRRAFTLLEVVIALAILVAAALPLILTFRQSGTRGEQFSAEHFTAMFVAQKVLEDINTRVQENPFFLDQLIASATGEARPVVDGQSPYFDLLENTINFSYLTRDEDQPIVPEAEAAYRQLKDFRCQVECRLDVPTNPDSGQPYTNLIEVVVDVTWTDHSGNPNSYTLSQYLRGVSRATFTSLDPALLSAPTEEIAGFALWMWLASDATPTPPPFDSFLAWNGGGDREVVKAVGDLTYFTLQARRIRSGYDTALAEARQKRDQFMSSGSLQDKQTGALWQERVAQLQEQKASTLFNAAARLRPAVTRLLSASFSQATMGSRLYAARQRLKSRCWSASLEMERLLDTFSDAETEYSALLSAPYQGAFPDRRIPSTIRRIIDLEKIGLIVLDRQGTLGDGLTLLQERLRKYVETFEGQQPFFVDALRQERQVCQSMTSLKAWYGGNEGLTGLIQQVADLKQTLLTLEDRIP
;
A
#
# COMPACT_ATOMS: atom_id res chain seq x y z
N MET A 1 55.95 39.09 38.62
CA MET A 1 55.52 39.68 37.34
C MET A 1 56.49 39.22 36.25
N PRO A 2 55.99 38.96 35.04
CA PRO A 2 56.40 37.83 34.21
C PRO A 2 57.70 38.07 33.44
N GLY A 3 58.60 37.09 33.53
CA GLY A 3 59.79 37.00 32.69
C GLY A 3 59.40 36.67 31.26
N THR A 4 59.99 37.42 30.35
CA THR A 4 59.79 37.44 28.90
C THR A 4 59.91 36.06 28.24
N LEU A 5 58.87 35.67 27.50
CA LEU A 5 58.91 34.57 26.54
C LEU A 5 59.99 34.86 25.49
N THR A 6 61.06 34.08 25.49
CA THR A 6 62.06 34.06 24.41
C THR A 6 61.41 33.41 23.19
N ARG A 7 60.83 34.23 22.30
CA ARG A 7 60.45 33.78 20.96
C ARG A 7 61.73 33.42 20.19
N ARG A 8 62.01 32.12 20.03
CA ARG A 8 63.00 31.66 19.05
C ARG A 8 62.43 31.92 17.66
N ALA A 9 63.03 32.84 16.93
CA ALA A 9 62.73 33.06 15.52
C ALA A 9 63.31 31.89 14.71
N PHE A 10 62.46 31.23 13.91
CA PHE A 10 62.89 30.19 12.98
C PHE A 10 63.79 30.79 11.91
N THR A 11 64.87 30.10 11.58
CA THR A 11 65.76 30.53 10.49
C THR A 11 65.10 30.26 9.13
N LEU A 12 65.37 31.10 8.12
CA LEU A 12 64.84 30.91 6.76
C LEU A 12 65.17 29.50 6.22
N LEU A 13 66.33 28.96 6.60
CA LEU A 13 66.76 27.61 6.23
C LEU A 13 65.84 26.53 6.81
N GLU A 14 65.43 26.65 8.08
CA GLU A 14 64.49 25.71 8.71
C GLU A 14 63.12 25.76 8.04
N VAL A 15 62.66 26.95 7.63
CA VAL A 15 61.40 27.11 6.89
C VAL A 15 61.49 26.44 5.52
N VAL A 16 62.60 26.63 4.79
CA VAL A 16 62.82 26.01 3.48
C VAL A 16 62.92 24.48 3.58
N ILE A 17 63.64 23.96 4.58
CA ILE A 17 63.75 22.52 4.82
C ILE A 17 62.39 21.93 5.19
N ALA A 18 61.64 22.60 6.07
CA ALA A 18 60.28 22.17 6.42
C ALA A 18 59.37 22.15 5.19
N LEU A 19 59.45 23.16 4.32
CA LEU A 19 58.67 23.21 3.08
C LEU A 19 59.05 22.07 2.11
N ALA A 20 60.35 21.80 1.97
CA ALA A 20 60.85 20.73 1.10
C ALA A 20 60.39 19.35 1.56
N ILE A 21 60.43 19.08 2.88
CA ILE A 21 59.90 17.85 3.47
C ILE A 21 58.39 17.75 3.25
N LEU A 22 57.66 18.86 3.39
CA LEU A 22 56.21 18.90 3.24
C LEU A 22 55.78 18.67 1.78
N VAL A 23 56.51 19.23 0.81
CA VAL A 23 56.29 18.96 -0.62
C VAL A 23 56.64 17.52 -0.97
N ALA A 24 57.76 17.00 -0.45
CA ALA A 24 58.17 15.62 -0.68
C ALA A 24 57.20 14.59 -0.07
N ALA A 25 56.58 14.91 1.06
CA ALA A 25 55.55 14.07 1.69
C ALA A 25 54.17 14.20 1.01
N ALA A 26 53.84 15.37 0.45
CA ALA A 26 52.59 15.62 -0.24
C ALA A 26 52.56 15.02 -1.65
N LEU A 27 53.70 14.94 -2.35
CA LEU A 27 53.76 14.42 -3.72
C LEU A 27 53.20 12.98 -3.86
N PRO A 28 53.60 12.00 -3.02
CA PRO A 28 53.07 10.64 -3.07
C PRO A 28 51.57 10.59 -2.79
N LEU A 29 51.07 11.42 -1.88
CA LEU A 29 49.65 11.58 -1.55
C LEU A 29 48.85 12.13 -2.74
N ILE A 30 49.35 13.18 -3.39
CA ILE A 30 48.74 13.76 -4.59
C ILE A 30 48.76 12.76 -5.76
N LEU A 31 49.85 12.01 -5.92
CA LEU A 31 49.97 10.97 -6.94
C LEU A 31 49.07 9.76 -6.67
N THR A 32 48.88 9.36 -5.41
CA THR A 32 47.95 8.27 -5.04
C THR A 32 46.48 8.70 -5.16
N PHE A 33 46.14 9.96 -4.87
CA PHE A 33 44.80 10.50 -5.15
C PHE A 33 44.54 10.64 -6.65
N ARG A 34 45.55 11.04 -7.46
CA ARG A 34 45.45 11.02 -8.92
C ARG A 34 45.29 9.61 -9.49
N GLN A 35 46.00 8.61 -8.93
CA GLN A 35 45.90 7.21 -9.37
C GLN A 35 44.61 6.52 -8.91
N SER A 36 44.07 6.89 -7.74
CA SER A 36 42.77 6.40 -7.26
C SER A 36 41.60 7.06 -7.99
N GLY A 37 41.75 8.33 -8.42
CA GLY A 37 40.80 9.01 -9.30
C GLY A 37 40.90 8.63 -10.79
N THR A 38 41.88 7.83 -11.19
CA THR A 38 42.02 7.32 -12.58
C THR A 38 41.71 5.83 -12.73
N ARG A 39 41.35 5.15 -11.63
CA ARG A 39 40.77 3.79 -11.64
C ARG A 39 39.28 3.75 -11.34
N GLY A 40 38.67 4.89 -11.02
CA GLY A 40 37.23 5.09 -11.14
C GLY A 40 36.93 5.59 -12.55
N GLU A 41 35.87 5.07 -13.16
CA GLU A 41 35.35 5.45 -14.48
C GLU A 41 35.55 6.95 -14.74
N GLN A 42 36.18 7.31 -15.85
CA GLN A 42 36.16 8.70 -16.31
C GLN A 42 34.71 9.01 -16.70
N PHE A 43 33.93 9.57 -15.76
CA PHE A 43 32.56 9.99 -16.02
C PHE A 43 32.57 11.05 -17.11
N SER A 44 32.24 10.64 -18.34
CA SER A 44 32.12 11.52 -19.48
C SER A 44 30.80 12.29 -19.41
N ALA A 45 30.66 13.37 -20.19
CA ALA A 45 29.39 14.11 -20.25
C ALA A 45 28.23 13.22 -20.72
N GLU A 46 28.54 12.21 -21.55
CA GLU A 46 27.63 11.17 -22.00
C GLU A 46 27.19 10.26 -20.85
N HIS A 47 28.08 9.92 -19.91
CA HIS A 47 27.71 9.16 -18.72
C HIS A 47 26.73 9.94 -17.83
N PHE A 48 26.95 11.24 -17.60
CA PHE A 48 25.99 12.08 -16.87
C PHE A 48 24.64 12.20 -17.60
N THR A 49 24.69 12.24 -18.93
CA THR A 49 23.47 12.23 -19.76
C THR A 49 22.72 10.90 -19.59
N ALA A 50 23.43 9.76 -19.56
CA ALA A 50 22.83 8.45 -19.30
C ALA A 50 22.16 8.39 -17.91
N MET A 51 22.84 8.90 -16.88
CA MET A 51 22.30 9.00 -15.52
C MET A 51 21.01 9.83 -15.48
N PHE A 52 21.01 11.00 -16.13
CA PHE A 52 19.85 11.87 -16.19
C PHE A 52 18.66 11.21 -16.88
N VAL A 53 18.88 10.57 -18.04
CA VAL A 53 17.84 9.83 -18.76
C VAL A 53 17.26 8.73 -17.87
N ALA A 54 18.12 7.91 -17.25
CA ALA A 54 17.68 6.82 -16.39
C ALA A 54 16.86 7.30 -15.19
N GLN A 55 17.32 8.37 -14.53
CA GLN A 55 16.62 8.96 -13.39
C GLN A 55 15.26 9.53 -13.79
N LYS A 56 15.18 10.26 -14.91
CA LYS A 56 13.92 10.81 -15.42
C LYS A 56 12.90 9.70 -15.73
N VAL A 57 13.32 8.66 -16.46
CA VAL A 57 12.45 7.50 -16.76
C VAL A 57 11.90 6.90 -15.47
N LEU A 58 12.74 6.74 -14.45
CA LEU A 58 12.35 6.18 -13.18
C LEU A 58 11.37 7.07 -12.41
N GLU A 59 11.60 8.40 -12.39
CA GLU A 59 10.71 9.39 -11.76
C GLU A 59 9.34 9.43 -12.43
N ASP A 60 9.29 9.35 -13.76
CA ASP A 60 8.05 9.27 -14.54
C ASP A 60 7.28 7.98 -14.23
N ILE A 61 7.97 6.84 -14.16
CA ILE A 61 7.36 5.55 -13.77
C ILE A 61 6.82 5.64 -12.35
N ASN A 62 7.58 6.18 -11.39
CA ASN A 62 7.12 6.36 -10.00
C ASN A 62 5.85 7.19 -9.95
N THR A 63 5.82 8.33 -10.64
CA THR A 63 4.68 9.25 -10.68
C THR A 63 3.47 8.55 -11.29
N ARG A 64 3.64 7.84 -12.41
CA ARG A 64 2.57 7.07 -13.05
C ARG A 64 2.02 5.96 -12.15
N VAL A 65 2.86 5.23 -11.42
CA VAL A 65 2.38 4.20 -10.48
C VAL A 65 1.60 4.83 -9.31
N GLN A 66 2.06 5.98 -8.80
CA GLN A 66 1.36 6.70 -7.73
C GLN A 66 0.01 7.26 -8.20
N GLU A 67 -0.06 7.72 -9.45
CA GLU A 67 -1.22 8.34 -10.08
C GLU A 67 -2.06 7.39 -10.94
N ASN A 68 -1.69 6.11 -11.09
CA ASN A 68 -2.47 5.08 -11.77
C ASN A 68 -2.16 3.67 -11.20
N PRO A 69 -3.01 3.09 -10.33
CA PRO A 69 -2.76 1.77 -9.75
C PRO A 69 -2.79 0.67 -10.83
N PHE A 70 -3.50 0.89 -11.94
CA PHE A 70 -3.57 -0.05 -13.05
C PHE A 70 -2.29 -0.06 -13.89
N PHE A 71 -1.46 0.97 -13.77
CA PHE A 71 -0.22 1.08 -14.53
C PHE A 71 0.79 -0.01 -14.13
N LEU A 72 0.72 -0.58 -12.92
CA LEU A 72 1.64 -1.64 -12.52
C LEU A 72 1.55 -2.85 -13.47
N ASP A 73 0.34 -3.33 -13.76
CA ASP A 73 0.14 -4.47 -14.66
C ASP A 73 0.52 -4.12 -16.11
N GLN A 74 0.23 -2.88 -16.53
CA GLN A 74 0.60 -2.39 -17.85
C GLN A 74 2.12 -2.32 -17.99
N LEU A 75 2.81 -1.80 -16.97
CA LEU A 75 4.27 -1.69 -16.91
C LEU A 75 4.92 -3.07 -16.98
N ILE A 76 4.42 -4.05 -16.22
CA ILE A 76 4.92 -5.44 -16.30
C ILE A 76 4.73 -6.01 -17.71
N ALA A 77 3.60 -5.71 -18.38
CA ALA A 77 3.33 -6.19 -19.73
C ALA A 77 4.13 -5.44 -20.82
N SER A 78 4.41 -4.14 -20.63
CA SER A 78 5.05 -3.27 -21.62
C SER A 78 6.56 -3.18 -21.46
N ALA A 79 7.12 -3.52 -20.29
CA ALA A 79 8.56 -3.56 -20.02
C ALA A 79 9.17 -4.82 -20.66
N THR A 80 9.12 -4.88 -21.99
CA THR A 80 9.55 -6.01 -22.82
C THR A 80 11.07 -6.26 -22.81
N GLY A 81 11.85 -5.38 -22.16
CA GLY A 81 13.31 -5.43 -22.21
C GLY A 81 13.90 -5.01 -23.56
N GLU A 82 13.13 -4.37 -24.43
CA GLU A 82 13.63 -3.88 -25.73
C GLU A 82 14.26 -2.49 -25.60
N ALA A 83 15.51 -2.33 -26.07
CA ALA A 83 16.20 -1.04 -26.09
C ALA A 83 15.70 -0.16 -27.25
N ARG A 84 15.06 0.96 -26.91
CA ARG A 84 14.46 1.90 -27.87
C ARG A 84 15.17 3.25 -27.85
N PRO A 85 15.30 3.94 -28.99
CA PRO A 85 15.85 5.29 -29.03
C PRO A 85 15.09 6.25 -28.12
N VAL A 86 15.82 7.16 -27.47
CA VAL A 86 15.25 8.21 -26.60
C VAL A 86 14.80 9.46 -27.37
N VAL A 87 14.95 9.44 -28.70
CA VAL A 87 14.53 10.51 -29.63
C VAL A 87 13.38 10.02 -30.51
N ASP A 88 12.78 10.95 -31.26
CA ASP A 88 11.69 10.68 -32.21
C ASP A 88 10.44 10.03 -31.59
N GLY A 89 10.29 10.08 -30.27
CA GLY A 89 9.17 9.48 -29.54
C GLY A 89 9.11 7.94 -29.62
N GLN A 90 10.24 7.28 -29.89
CA GLN A 90 10.27 5.82 -30.07
C GLN A 90 10.19 5.06 -28.74
N SER A 91 10.67 5.65 -27.65
CA SER A 91 10.57 5.09 -26.30
C SER A 91 9.29 5.54 -25.60
N PRO A 92 8.38 4.63 -25.19
CA PRO A 92 7.17 4.99 -24.44
C PRO A 92 7.49 5.49 -23.01
N TYR A 93 8.74 5.34 -22.57
CA TYR A 93 9.24 5.74 -21.26
C TYR A 93 10.04 7.04 -21.30
N PHE A 94 10.37 7.55 -22.49
CA PHE A 94 11.11 8.79 -22.70
C PHE A 94 10.62 9.45 -24.01
N ASP A 95 9.31 9.67 -24.07
CA ASP A 95 8.63 10.14 -25.29
C ASP A 95 8.72 11.67 -25.43
N LEU A 96 8.72 12.40 -24.31
CA LEU A 96 8.55 13.85 -24.27
C LEU A 96 9.61 14.55 -23.40
N LEU A 97 10.15 15.67 -23.89
CA LEU A 97 11.05 16.54 -23.13
C LEU A 97 10.20 17.61 -22.44
N GLU A 98 10.34 17.79 -21.12
CA GLU A 98 9.62 18.83 -20.36
C GLU A 98 10.07 20.19 -20.87
N ASN A 99 9.27 20.81 -21.73
CA ASN A 99 9.64 22.08 -22.37
C ASN A 99 8.52 23.12 -22.30
N THR A 100 7.59 22.95 -21.36
CA THR A 100 6.40 23.80 -21.21
C THR A 100 6.26 24.38 -19.80
N ILE A 101 5.33 25.32 -19.65
CA ILE A 101 5.11 26.24 -18.52
C ILE A 101 5.01 25.54 -17.15
N ASN A 102 4.77 24.24 -17.14
CA ASN A 102 4.57 23.44 -15.95
C ASN A 102 5.52 22.23 -15.92
N PHE A 103 6.70 22.39 -15.30
CA PHE A 103 7.75 21.36 -15.09
C PHE A 103 7.30 20.12 -14.30
N SER A 104 6.01 20.00 -14.00
CA SER A 104 5.43 18.89 -13.26
C SER A 104 4.87 17.82 -14.20
N TYR A 105 4.84 18.06 -15.52
CA TYR A 105 3.92 17.39 -16.41
C TYR A 105 4.39 17.31 -17.86
N LEU A 106 4.01 16.21 -18.54
CA LEU A 106 4.29 15.92 -19.94
C LEU A 106 3.00 15.57 -20.69
N THR A 107 2.56 16.43 -21.62
CA THR A 107 1.35 16.26 -22.44
C THR A 107 1.75 16.02 -23.89
N ARG A 108 1.24 14.97 -24.56
CA ARG A 108 1.51 14.80 -26.01
C ARG A 108 0.96 15.94 -26.89
N ASP A 109 -0.03 16.67 -26.39
CA ASP A 109 -0.64 17.80 -27.09
C ASP A 109 0.16 19.11 -26.90
N GLU A 110 1.08 19.18 -25.94
CA GLU A 110 1.79 20.40 -25.54
C GLU A 110 3.32 20.24 -25.61
N ASP A 111 3.83 19.10 -25.17
CA ASP A 111 5.23 18.70 -25.28
C ASP A 111 5.43 17.87 -26.54
N GLN A 112 6.50 18.17 -27.27
CA GLN A 112 6.86 17.44 -28.47
C GLN A 112 7.98 16.45 -28.18
N PRO A 113 8.03 15.32 -28.90
CA PRO A 113 9.17 14.43 -28.87
C PRO A 113 10.45 15.18 -29.27
N ILE A 114 11.59 14.65 -28.85
CA ILE A 114 12.89 15.19 -29.21
C ILE A 114 13.12 14.84 -30.68
N VAL A 115 12.75 15.77 -31.55
CA VAL A 115 12.89 15.67 -33.01
C VAL A 115 14.13 16.46 -33.48
N PRO A 116 14.63 16.22 -34.71
CA PRO A 116 15.82 16.88 -35.23
C PRO A 116 15.81 18.42 -35.11
N GLU A 117 14.64 19.04 -35.14
CA GLU A 117 14.40 20.48 -35.00
C GLU A 117 14.77 21.02 -33.60
N ALA A 118 14.83 20.17 -32.57
CA ALA A 118 15.31 20.52 -31.23
C ALA A 118 16.85 20.64 -31.14
N GLU A 119 17.56 20.46 -32.26
CA GLU A 119 18.98 20.62 -32.53
C GLU A 119 19.97 20.15 -31.45
N ALA A 120 20.10 20.91 -30.35
CA ALA A 120 21.05 20.63 -29.29
C ALA A 120 20.68 19.38 -28.48
N ALA A 121 19.41 19.27 -28.05
CA ALA A 121 18.92 18.11 -27.31
C ALA A 121 18.93 16.84 -28.18
N TYR A 122 18.53 16.97 -29.46
CA TYR A 122 18.55 15.86 -30.41
C TYR A 122 19.97 15.35 -30.65
N ARG A 123 20.93 16.25 -30.90
CA ARG A 123 22.34 15.87 -31.11
C ARG A 123 22.94 15.16 -29.89
N GLN A 124 22.56 15.58 -28.68
CA GLN A 124 23.04 14.99 -27.45
C GLN A 124 22.45 13.59 -27.19
N LEU A 125 21.19 13.37 -27.55
CA LEU A 125 20.43 12.18 -27.14
C LEU A 125 20.21 11.12 -28.22
N LYS A 126 20.42 11.44 -29.51
CA LYS A 126 20.15 10.52 -30.65
C LYS A 126 20.87 9.17 -30.57
N ASP A 127 22.03 9.11 -29.91
CA ASP A 127 22.86 7.90 -29.82
C ASP A 127 22.53 7.06 -28.56
N PHE A 128 21.62 7.56 -27.71
CA PHE A 128 21.16 6.89 -26.51
C PHE A 128 19.93 6.02 -26.80
N ARG A 129 19.90 4.85 -26.17
CA ARG A 129 18.75 3.96 -26.16
C ARG A 129 18.40 3.64 -24.71
N CYS A 130 17.11 3.62 -24.41
CA CYS A 130 16.56 3.28 -23.10
C CYS A 130 15.82 1.94 -23.20
N GLN A 131 16.07 1.09 -22.23
CA GLN A 131 15.41 -0.19 -22.01
C GLN A 131 14.84 -0.18 -20.59
N VAL A 132 13.60 -0.64 -20.45
CA VAL A 132 12.96 -0.83 -19.15
C VAL A 132 12.57 -2.30 -19.02
N GLU A 133 12.98 -2.91 -17.91
CA GLU A 133 12.68 -4.29 -17.53
C GLU A 133 11.98 -4.28 -16.16
N CYS A 134 11.03 -5.19 -15.95
CA CYS A 134 10.43 -5.47 -14.65
C CYS A 134 10.81 -6.87 -14.18
N ARG A 135 11.53 -6.97 -13.05
CA ARG A 135 11.90 -8.23 -12.43
C ARG A 135 11.00 -8.53 -11.24
N LEU A 136 10.59 -9.79 -11.13
CA LEU A 136 9.71 -10.29 -10.07
C LEU A 136 10.48 -11.01 -8.95
N ASP A 137 11.78 -11.21 -9.11
CA ASP A 137 12.66 -11.77 -8.07
C ASP A 137 12.96 -10.71 -7.00
N VAL A 138 11.99 -10.51 -6.11
CA VAL A 138 12.07 -9.53 -5.03
C VAL A 138 12.60 -10.12 -3.73
N PRO A 139 13.20 -9.29 -2.85
CA PRO A 139 13.67 -9.73 -1.54
C PRO A 139 12.57 -10.48 -0.77
N THR A 140 12.94 -11.55 -0.10
CA THR A 140 12.06 -12.25 0.83
C THR A 140 11.98 -11.50 2.15
N ASN A 141 10.78 -11.42 2.72
CA ASN A 141 10.57 -10.90 4.06
C ASN A 141 11.36 -11.79 5.06
N PRO A 142 12.29 -11.22 5.85
CA PRO A 142 13.15 -11.98 6.76
C PRO A 142 12.37 -12.73 7.85
N ASP A 143 11.18 -12.26 8.24
CA ASP A 143 10.37 -12.89 9.28
C ASP A 143 9.53 -14.07 8.77
N SER A 144 9.15 -14.06 7.48
CA SER A 144 8.25 -15.07 6.90
C SER A 144 8.91 -15.96 5.84
N GLY A 145 10.09 -15.58 5.35
CA GLY A 145 10.79 -16.26 4.25
C GLY A 145 10.09 -16.16 2.89
N GLN A 146 8.97 -15.44 2.80
CA GLN A 146 8.21 -15.29 1.56
C GLN A 146 8.55 -13.99 0.82
N PRO A 147 8.54 -13.98 -0.53
CA PRO A 147 8.74 -12.76 -1.31
C PRO A 147 7.71 -11.69 -0.95
N TYR A 148 8.12 -10.42 -0.93
CA TYR A 148 7.17 -9.31 -0.74
C TYR A 148 6.14 -9.29 -1.87
N THR A 149 4.87 -9.54 -1.54
CA THR A 149 3.76 -9.47 -2.52
C THR A 149 3.59 -8.07 -3.08
N ASN A 150 3.32 -7.98 -4.38
CA ASN A 150 3.14 -6.73 -5.14
C ASN A 150 4.33 -5.75 -5.11
N LEU A 151 5.54 -6.30 -4.96
CA LEU A 151 6.78 -5.59 -5.17
C LEU A 151 7.38 -6.06 -6.50
N ILE A 152 7.84 -5.13 -7.32
CA ILE A 152 8.61 -5.40 -8.54
C ILE A 152 9.92 -4.60 -8.48
N GLU A 153 10.98 -5.12 -9.05
CA GLU A 153 12.17 -4.32 -9.35
C GLU A 153 12.03 -3.78 -10.77
N VAL A 154 12.06 -2.45 -10.91
CA VAL A 154 12.15 -1.80 -12.21
C VAL A 154 13.59 -1.48 -12.48
N VAL A 155 14.11 -1.98 -13.60
CA VAL A 155 15.47 -1.78 -14.06
C VAL A 155 15.41 -0.92 -15.32
N VAL A 156 16.14 0.19 -15.30
CA VAL A 156 16.29 1.11 -16.43
C VAL A 156 17.72 1.02 -16.92
N ASP A 157 17.90 0.51 -18.13
CA ASP A 157 19.17 0.39 -18.80
C ASP A 157 19.26 1.44 -19.90
N VAL A 158 20.26 2.31 -19.81
CA VAL A 158 20.57 3.32 -20.83
C VAL A 158 21.87 2.93 -21.51
N THR A 159 21.80 2.67 -22.81
CA THR A 159 22.96 2.29 -23.63
C THR A 159 23.28 3.38 -24.64
N TRP A 160 24.57 3.61 -24.89
CA TRP A 160 25.01 4.58 -25.89
C TRP A 160 26.33 4.14 -26.53
N THR A 161 26.65 4.72 -27.69
CA THR A 161 27.96 4.57 -28.31
C THR A 161 28.73 5.87 -28.12
N ASP A 162 29.95 5.80 -27.58
CA ASP A 162 30.77 7.01 -27.40
C ASP A 162 31.33 7.52 -28.75
N HIS A 163 31.95 8.70 -28.72
CA HIS A 163 32.59 9.31 -29.90
C HIS A 163 33.70 8.45 -30.53
N SER A 164 34.22 7.45 -29.81
CA SER A 164 35.22 6.50 -30.29
C SER A 164 34.61 5.20 -30.84
N GLY A 165 33.28 5.07 -30.84
CA GLY A 165 32.57 3.89 -31.30
C GLY A 165 32.42 2.78 -30.25
N ASN A 166 32.79 3.01 -28.99
CA ASN A 166 32.68 2.00 -27.95
C ASN A 166 31.26 1.97 -27.36
N PRO A 167 30.67 0.78 -27.19
CA PRO A 167 29.40 0.63 -26.49
C PRO A 167 29.60 0.87 -24.98
N ASN A 168 28.69 1.65 -24.40
CA ASN A 168 28.63 1.95 -22.98
C ASN A 168 27.20 1.75 -22.47
N SER A 169 27.07 1.50 -21.16
CA SER A 169 25.78 1.29 -20.51
C SER A 169 25.77 1.86 -19.09
N TYR A 170 24.62 2.37 -18.68
CA TYR A 170 24.32 2.77 -17.32
C TYR A 170 23.01 2.10 -16.89
N THR A 171 23.02 1.49 -15.71
CA THR A 171 21.88 0.77 -15.15
C THR A 171 21.46 1.40 -13.83
N LEU A 172 20.18 1.68 -13.68
CA LEU A 172 19.55 2.12 -12.44
C LEU A 172 18.37 1.21 -12.13
N SER A 173 18.26 0.72 -10.90
CA SER A 173 17.09 -0.04 -10.47
C SER A 173 16.44 0.51 -9.21
N GLN A 174 15.13 0.30 -9.11
CA GLN A 174 14.35 0.64 -7.92
C GLN A 174 13.23 -0.36 -7.71
N TYR A 175 12.98 -0.68 -6.44
CA TYR A 175 11.79 -1.42 -6.06
C TYR A 175 10.56 -0.53 -6.06
N LEU A 176 9.56 -0.94 -6.83
CA LEU A 176 8.25 -0.31 -6.92
C LEU A 176 7.19 -1.22 -6.32
N ARG A 177 6.36 -0.65 -5.45
CA ARG A 177 5.21 -1.34 -4.87
C ARG A 177 3.94 -0.82 -5.52
N GLY A 178 3.12 -1.74 -6.03
CA GLY A 178 1.78 -1.42 -6.51
C GLY A 178 0.76 -2.47 -6.04
N VAL A 179 -0.35 -2.63 -6.75
CA VAL A 179 -1.27 -3.76 -6.55
C VAL A 179 -1.67 -4.30 -7.92
N SER A 180 -1.26 -5.53 -8.23
CA SER A 180 -1.65 -6.20 -9.48
C SER A 180 -3.10 -6.65 -9.41
N ARG A 181 -3.82 -6.62 -10.54
CA ARG A 181 -5.14 -7.24 -10.67
C ARG A 181 -5.12 -8.72 -10.28
N ALA A 182 -4.01 -9.42 -10.54
CA ALA A 182 -3.85 -10.83 -10.16
C ALA A 182 -4.09 -11.06 -8.66
N THR A 183 -3.69 -10.10 -7.81
CA THR A 183 -3.93 -10.14 -6.36
C THR A 183 -5.41 -10.23 -6.00
N PHE A 184 -6.28 -9.59 -6.79
CA PHE A 184 -7.72 -9.61 -6.55
C PHE A 184 -8.41 -10.85 -7.10
N THR A 185 -7.86 -11.46 -8.15
CA THR A 185 -8.43 -12.65 -8.79
C THR A 185 -8.00 -13.95 -8.14
N SER A 186 -6.82 -14.00 -7.54
CA SER A 186 -6.33 -15.13 -6.74
C SER A 186 -5.98 -14.64 -5.34
N LEU A 187 -6.97 -14.63 -4.44
CA LEU A 187 -6.68 -14.43 -3.02
C LEU A 187 -5.91 -15.66 -2.53
N ASP A 188 -4.60 -15.52 -2.32
CA ASP A 188 -3.77 -16.59 -1.75
C ASP A 188 -4.36 -17.02 -0.40
N PRO A 189 -4.80 -18.29 -0.24
CA PRO A 189 -5.31 -18.81 1.03
C PRO A 189 -4.32 -18.65 2.19
N ALA A 190 -3.01 -18.55 1.92
CA ALA A 190 -1.99 -18.29 2.93
C ALA A 190 -2.15 -16.92 3.63
N LEU A 191 -2.76 -15.92 2.97
CA LEU A 191 -2.97 -14.59 3.54
C LEU A 191 -4.05 -14.58 4.65
N LEU A 192 -4.95 -15.57 4.64
CA LEU A 192 -6.10 -15.65 5.55
C LEU A 192 -6.15 -17.00 6.29
N SER A 193 -5.03 -17.42 6.87
CA SER A 193 -4.99 -18.62 7.70
C SER A 193 -5.98 -18.54 8.88
N ALA A 194 -6.75 -19.60 9.08
CA ALA A 194 -7.59 -19.75 10.27
C ALA A 194 -6.72 -19.66 11.55
N PRO A 195 -7.30 -19.28 12.71
CA PRO A 195 -6.57 -19.31 13.97
C PRO A 195 -6.00 -20.71 14.22
N THR A 196 -4.80 -20.78 14.79
CA THR A 196 -4.21 -22.06 15.19
C THR A 196 -5.00 -22.66 16.37
N GLU A 197 -4.80 -23.95 16.63
CA GLU A 197 -5.48 -24.62 17.74
C GLU A 197 -5.10 -24.03 19.10
N GLU A 198 -3.87 -23.54 19.25
CA GLU A 198 -3.41 -22.86 20.47
C GLU A 198 -4.22 -21.58 20.70
N ILE A 199 -4.47 -20.81 19.64
CA ILE A 199 -5.25 -19.57 19.70
C ILE A 199 -6.72 -19.88 20.04
N ALA A 200 -7.30 -20.89 19.38
CA ALA A 200 -8.67 -21.32 19.65
C ALA A 200 -8.82 -21.82 21.09
N GLY A 201 -7.89 -22.64 21.58
CA GLY A 201 -7.85 -23.14 22.95
C GLY A 201 -7.72 -22.02 23.98
N PHE A 202 -6.85 -21.04 23.74
CA PHE A 202 -6.72 -19.86 24.58
C PHE A 202 -8.05 -19.11 24.70
N ALA A 203 -8.72 -18.85 23.58
CA ALA A 203 -9.99 -18.13 23.58
C ALA A 203 -11.09 -18.89 24.34
N LEU A 204 -11.15 -20.22 24.19
CA LEU A 204 -12.08 -21.06 24.94
C LEU A 204 -11.78 -21.06 26.44
N TRP A 205 -10.51 -21.15 26.82
CA TRP A 205 -10.09 -21.12 28.22
C TRP A 205 -10.48 -19.80 28.88
N MET A 206 -10.15 -18.67 28.24
CA MET A 206 -10.52 -17.34 28.73
C MET A 206 -12.03 -17.14 28.85
N TRP A 207 -12.81 -17.84 28.03
CA TRP A 207 -14.26 -17.75 28.05
C TRP A 207 -14.93 -18.64 29.10
N LEU A 208 -14.43 -19.86 29.31
CA LEU A 208 -15.08 -20.86 30.17
C LEU A 208 -14.44 -21.04 31.55
N ALA A 209 -13.17 -20.67 31.69
CA ALA A 209 -12.32 -20.99 32.83
C ALA A 209 -11.59 -19.75 33.38
N SER A 210 -12.18 -18.55 33.24
CA SER A 210 -11.59 -17.28 33.74
C SER A 210 -11.17 -17.31 35.20
N ASP A 211 -11.72 -18.25 35.97
CA ASP A 211 -11.57 -18.38 37.41
C ASP A 211 -10.58 -19.51 37.78
N ALA A 212 -10.12 -20.29 36.80
CA ALA A 212 -9.26 -21.46 36.98
C ALA A 212 -7.90 -21.24 36.31
N THR A 213 -6.85 -21.14 37.14
CA THR A 213 -5.40 -21.07 36.81
C THR A 213 -4.94 -20.00 35.79
N PRO A 214 -3.80 -19.33 36.03
CA PRO A 214 -3.38 -18.16 35.25
C PRO A 214 -2.86 -18.46 33.83
N THR A 215 -2.68 -19.74 33.45
CA THR A 215 -2.06 -20.11 32.17
C THR A 215 -2.98 -21.03 31.35
N PRO A 216 -3.30 -20.68 30.09
CA PRO A 216 -4.10 -21.51 29.21
C PRO A 216 -3.37 -22.83 28.88
N PRO A 217 -4.04 -23.99 28.97
CA PRO A 217 -3.43 -25.27 28.60
C PRO A 217 -3.35 -25.43 27.06
N PRO A 218 -2.50 -26.34 26.55
CA PRO A 218 -2.55 -26.76 25.15
C PRO A 218 -3.94 -27.26 24.74
N PHE A 219 -4.26 -27.20 23.44
CA PHE A 219 -5.61 -27.52 22.95
C PHE A 219 -6.09 -28.93 23.32
N ASP A 220 -5.21 -29.94 23.25
CA ASP A 220 -5.53 -31.32 23.65
C ASP A 220 -5.91 -31.43 25.14
N SER A 221 -5.19 -30.70 25.99
CA SER A 221 -5.47 -30.62 27.41
C SER A 221 -6.79 -29.88 27.70
N PHE A 222 -7.11 -28.86 26.89
CA PHE A 222 -8.43 -28.21 26.94
C PHE A 222 -9.55 -29.20 26.57
N LEU A 223 -9.38 -29.99 25.49
CA LEU A 223 -10.37 -31.00 25.08
C LEU A 223 -10.62 -32.04 26.18
N ALA A 224 -9.56 -32.51 26.84
CA ALA A 224 -9.68 -33.41 27.98
C ALA A 224 -10.47 -32.75 29.14
N TRP A 225 -10.13 -31.50 29.50
CA TRP A 225 -10.83 -30.76 30.55
C TRP A 225 -12.31 -30.48 30.22
N ASN A 226 -12.61 -30.24 28.94
CA ASN A 226 -13.95 -30.03 28.40
C ASN A 226 -14.82 -31.31 28.43
N GLY A 227 -14.22 -32.47 28.74
CA GLY A 227 -14.91 -33.76 28.72
C GLY A 227 -15.06 -34.34 27.31
N GLY A 228 -14.07 -34.10 26.44
CA GLY A 228 -14.05 -34.54 25.04
C GLY A 228 -14.73 -33.56 24.10
N GLY A 229 -15.34 -34.10 23.04
CA GLY A 229 -15.94 -33.35 21.94
C GLY A 229 -15.27 -33.67 20.61
N ASP A 230 -15.96 -33.33 19.52
CA ASP A 230 -15.38 -33.32 18.18
C ASP A 230 -14.35 -32.17 18.11
N ARG A 231 -13.11 -32.52 17.76
CA ARG A 231 -11.98 -31.58 17.73
C ARG A 231 -12.26 -30.35 16.87
N GLU A 232 -12.80 -30.56 15.67
CA GLU A 232 -13.06 -29.50 14.70
C GLU A 232 -14.21 -28.60 15.14
N VAL A 233 -15.25 -29.18 15.76
CA VAL A 233 -16.37 -28.39 16.30
C VAL A 233 -15.93 -27.56 17.49
N VAL A 234 -15.18 -28.15 18.44
CA VAL A 234 -14.64 -27.42 19.59
C VAL A 234 -13.71 -26.30 19.13
N LYS A 235 -12.83 -26.58 18.17
CA LYS A 235 -11.94 -25.57 17.58
C LYS A 235 -12.75 -24.44 16.94
N ALA A 236 -13.80 -24.76 16.17
CA ALA A 236 -14.64 -23.76 15.54
C ALA A 236 -15.37 -22.86 16.57
N VAL A 237 -15.79 -23.40 17.73
CA VAL A 237 -16.29 -22.57 18.84
C VAL A 237 -15.19 -21.65 19.38
N GLY A 238 -13.96 -22.15 19.46
CA GLY A 238 -12.80 -21.35 19.86
C GLY A 238 -12.47 -20.23 18.87
N ASP A 239 -12.51 -20.50 17.57
CA ASP A 239 -12.30 -19.52 16.50
C ASP A 239 -13.36 -18.40 16.57
N LEU A 240 -14.64 -18.75 16.77
CA LEU A 240 -15.71 -17.76 16.99
C LEU A 240 -15.48 -16.92 18.24
N THR A 241 -15.08 -17.57 19.34
CA THR A 241 -14.79 -16.87 20.60
C THR A 241 -13.61 -15.92 20.43
N TYR A 242 -12.55 -16.39 19.77
CA TYR A 242 -11.36 -15.61 19.46
C TYR A 242 -11.69 -14.39 18.61
N PHE A 243 -12.50 -14.55 17.55
CA PHE A 243 -12.95 -13.43 16.73
C PHE A 243 -13.61 -12.34 17.58
N THR A 244 -14.55 -12.70 18.46
CA THR A 244 -15.24 -11.69 19.31
C THR A 244 -14.27 -10.94 20.25
N LEU A 245 -13.22 -11.62 20.73
CA LEU A 245 -12.18 -10.99 21.56
C LEU A 245 -11.29 -10.07 20.72
N GLN A 246 -10.86 -10.53 19.54
CA GLN A 246 -10.01 -9.74 18.64
C GLN A 246 -10.73 -8.52 18.11
N ALA A 247 -11.97 -8.65 17.64
CA ALA A 247 -12.76 -7.52 17.15
C ALA A 247 -12.86 -6.40 18.19
N ARG A 248 -13.12 -6.76 19.46
CA ARG A 248 -13.15 -5.80 20.58
C ARG A 248 -11.78 -5.14 20.81
N ARG A 249 -10.69 -5.93 20.77
CA ARG A 249 -9.32 -5.41 20.95
C ARG A 249 -8.92 -4.46 19.83
N ILE A 250 -9.19 -4.83 18.58
CA ILE A 250 -8.95 -4.02 17.38
C ILE A 250 -9.69 -2.69 17.56
N ARG A 251 -10.99 -2.75 17.83
CA ARG A 251 -11.82 -1.56 18.03
C ARG A 251 -11.27 -0.66 19.14
N SER A 252 -10.99 -1.21 20.32
CA SER A 252 -10.46 -0.42 21.44
C SER A 252 -9.13 0.25 21.08
N GLY A 253 -8.25 -0.43 20.34
CA GLY A 253 -6.98 0.15 19.91
C GLY A 253 -7.16 1.32 18.94
N TYR A 254 -8.05 1.17 17.95
CA TYR A 254 -8.32 2.24 16.98
C TYR A 254 -9.16 3.38 17.56
N ASP A 255 -10.13 3.12 18.44
CA ASP A 255 -10.99 4.15 19.01
C ASP A 255 -10.19 5.15 19.85
N THR A 256 -9.19 4.70 20.59
CA THR A 256 -8.26 5.60 21.30
C THR A 256 -7.48 6.49 20.32
N ALA A 257 -6.91 5.90 19.27
CA ALA A 257 -6.15 6.66 18.26
C ALA A 257 -7.05 7.63 17.47
N LEU A 258 -8.29 7.24 17.16
CA LEU A 258 -9.29 8.07 16.49
C LEU A 258 -9.72 9.25 17.36
N ALA A 259 -9.95 9.03 18.66
CA ALA A 259 -10.28 10.09 19.60
C ALA A 259 -9.15 11.14 19.68
N GLU A 260 -7.90 10.69 19.77
CA GLU A 260 -6.74 11.58 19.77
C GLU A 260 -6.62 12.37 18.44
N ALA A 261 -6.76 11.69 17.30
CA ALA A 261 -6.66 12.33 15.99
C ALA A 261 -7.78 13.36 15.76
N ARG A 262 -9.02 13.06 16.18
CA ARG A 262 -10.16 13.99 16.13
C ARG A 262 -9.94 15.19 17.04
N GLN A 263 -9.46 14.97 18.26
CA GLN A 263 -9.15 16.07 19.18
C GLN A 263 -8.11 17.03 18.57
N LYS A 264 -7.02 16.49 17.99
CA LYS A 264 -5.99 17.31 17.33
C LYS A 264 -6.53 18.04 16.12
N ARG A 265 -7.30 17.35 15.27
CA ARG A 265 -8.00 17.97 14.13
C ARG A 265 -8.82 19.17 14.59
N ASP A 266 -9.70 18.97 15.57
CA ASP A 266 -10.63 20.02 16.03
C ASP A 266 -9.87 21.20 16.65
N GLN A 267 -8.80 20.93 17.39
CA GLN A 267 -7.90 21.96 17.93
C GLN A 267 -7.33 22.84 16.80
N PHE A 268 -6.78 22.24 15.75
CA PHE A 268 -6.21 23.00 14.63
C PHE A 268 -7.27 23.69 13.77
N MET A 269 -8.42 23.05 13.55
CA MET A 269 -9.51 23.62 12.74
C MET A 269 -10.23 24.79 13.42
N SER A 270 -10.14 24.90 14.76
CA SER A 270 -10.67 26.05 15.50
C SER A 270 -9.84 27.34 15.31
N SER A 271 -8.62 27.24 14.76
CA SER A 271 -7.73 28.37 14.50
C SER A 271 -8.15 29.17 13.26
N GLY A 272 -7.89 30.48 13.29
CA GLY A 272 -8.04 31.35 12.13
C GLY A 272 -6.90 31.24 11.12
N SER A 273 -5.78 30.63 11.49
CA SER A 273 -4.57 30.52 10.65
C SER A 273 -4.72 29.49 9.53
N LEU A 274 -4.29 29.83 8.31
CA LEU A 274 -4.26 28.90 7.18
C LEU A 274 -3.33 27.70 7.47
N GLN A 275 -2.18 27.92 8.10
CA GLN A 275 -1.22 26.87 8.42
C GLN A 275 -1.80 25.85 9.43
N ASP A 276 -2.56 26.35 10.41
CA ASP A 276 -3.25 25.47 11.35
C ASP A 276 -4.35 24.70 10.63
N LYS A 277 -5.14 25.34 9.76
CA LYS A 277 -6.15 24.64 8.95
C LYS A 277 -5.55 23.57 8.02
N GLN A 278 -4.39 23.82 7.43
CA GLN A 278 -3.63 22.81 6.67
C GLN A 278 -3.25 21.63 7.56
N THR A 279 -2.78 21.89 8.77
CA THR A 279 -2.47 20.85 9.76
C THR A 279 -3.73 20.09 10.19
N GLY A 280 -4.85 20.79 10.37
CA GLY A 280 -6.16 20.21 10.65
C GLY A 280 -6.65 19.29 9.53
N ALA A 281 -6.44 19.67 8.27
CA ALA A 281 -6.75 18.82 7.12
C ALA A 281 -5.89 17.54 7.08
N LEU A 282 -4.61 17.62 7.47
CA LEU A 282 -3.76 16.42 7.60
C LEU A 282 -4.22 15.51 8.75
N TRP A 283 -4.71 16.06 9.86
CA TRP A 283 -5.33 15.27 10.92
C TRP A 283 -6.66 14.65 10.50
N GLN A 284 -7.46 15.34 9.68
CA GLN A 284 -8.66 14.78 9.08
C GLN A 284 -8.32 13.59 8.16
N GLU A 285 -7.29 13.72 7.33
CA GLU A 285 -6.78 12.59 6.53
C GLU A 285 -6.31 11.43 7.43
N ARG A 286 -5.66 11.73 8.56
CA ARG A 286 -5.27 10.71 9.53
C ARG A 286 -6.48 10.00 10.14
N VAL A 287 -7.57 10.70 10.45
CA VAL A 287 -8.82 10.09 10.92
C VAL A 287 -9.38 9.12 9.86
N ALA A 288 -9.45 9.56 8.61
CA ALA A 288 -9.91 8.72 7.50
C ALA A 288 -9.04 7.46 7.32
N GLN A 289 -7.71 7.61 7.35
CA GLN A 289 -6.76 6.49 7.29
C GLN A 289 -6.94 5.51 8.46
N LEU A 290 -7.18 6.00 9.68
CA LEU A 290 -7.40 5.15 10.85
C LEU A 290 -8.71 4.36 10.73
N GLN A 291 -9.79 4.97 10.19
CA GLN A 291 -11.04 4.26 9.93
C GLN A 291 -10.86 3.18 8.86
N GLU A 292 -10.18 3.48 7.74
CA GLU A 292 -9.90 2.50 6.70
C GLU A 292 -9.04 1.33 7.23
N GLN A 293 -8.01 1.63 8.02
CA GLN A 293 -7.18 0.60 8.66
C GLN A 293 -7.97 -0.26 9.65
N LYS A 294 -8.86 0.36 10.44
CA LYS A 294 -9.77 -0.34 11.35
C LYS A 294 -10.70 -1.27 10.57
N ALA A 295 -11.33 -0.78 9.49
CA ALA A 295 -12.21 -1.57 8.63
C ALA A 295 -11.47 -2.76 8.01
N SER A 296 -10.30 -2.52 7.41
CA SER A 296 -9.46 -3.58 6.82
C SER A 296 -9.04 -4.65 7.85
N THR A 297 -8.63 -4.23 9.06
CA THR A 297 -8.22 -5.16 10.12
C THR A 297 -9.40 -6.01 10.61
N LEU A 298 -10.57 -5.40 10.78
CA LEU A 298 -11.79 -6.10 11.15
C LEU A 298 -12.28 -7.05 10.04
N PHE A 299 -12.19 -6.61 8.77
CA PHE A 299 -12.52 -7.43 7.60
C PHE A 299 -11.65 -8.68 7.54
N ASN A 300 -10.34 -8.53 7.71
CA ASN A 300 -9.40 -9.66 7.74
C ASN A 300 -9.70 -10.64 8.89
N ALA A 301 -10.05 -10.13 10.07
CA ALA A 301 -10.47 -10.97 11.20
C ALA A 301 -11.78 -11.72 10.90
N ALA A 302 -12.75 -11.06 10.28
CA ALA A 302 -14.04 -11.62 9.90
C ALA A 302 -13.89 -12.70 8.82
N ALA A 303 -13.08 -12.45 7.78
CA ALA A 303 -12.79 -13.40 6.71
C ALA A 303 -12.29 -14.75 7.23
N ARG A 304 -11.48 -14.75 8.29
CA ARG A 304 -10.95 -15.96 8.93
C ARG A 304 -11.99 -16.75 9.73
N LEU A 305 -13.11 -16.14 10.10
CA LEU A 305 -14.18 -16.77 10.87
C LEU A 305 -15.06 -17.71 10.03
N ARG A 306 -15.13 -17.49 8.71
CA ARG A 306 -16.02 -18.21 7.79
C ARG A 306 -15.96 -19.74 7.89
N PRO A 307 -14.77 -20.39 7.86
CA PRO A 307 -14.70 -21.85 7.95
C PRO A 307 -15.29 -22.39 9.26
N ALA A 308 -15.07 -21.68 10.37
CA ALA A 308 -15.59 -22.05 11.68
C ALA A 308 -17.12 -21.95 11.73
N VAL A 309 -17.71 -20.85 11.26
CA VAL A 309 -19.17 -20.67 11.24
C VAL A 309 -19.84 -21.74 10.35
N THR A 310 -19.27 -22.02 9.18
CA THR A 310 -19.76 -23.07 8.27
C THR A 310 -19.73 -24.44 8.96
N ARG A 311 -18.63 -24.75 9.67
CA ARG A 311 -18.49 -25.99 10.44
C ARG A 311 -19.57 -26.09 11.52
N LEU A 312 -19.80 -25.03 12.29
CA LEU A 312 -20.81 -25.00 13.36
C LEU A 312 -22.24 -25.14 12.81
N LEU A 313 -22.54 -24.58 11.65
CA LEU A 313 -23.83 -24.77 10.97
C LEU A 313 -24.07 -26.20 10.49
N SER A 314 -23.02 -26.95 10.16
CA SER A 314 -23.14 -28.36 9.78
C SER A 314 -23.16 -29.32 10.98
N ALA A 315 -22.66 -28.88 12.15
CA ALA A 315 -22.52 -29.72 13.32
C ALA A 315 -23.84 -29.91 14.09
N SER A 316 -23.94 -31.00 14.86
CA SER A 316 -24.96 -31.20 15.88
C SER A 316 -24.53 -30.60 17.21
N PHE A 317 -25.38 -29.81 17.87
CA PHE A 317 -25.11 -29.24 19.20
C PHE A 317 -25.42 -30.22 20.33
N SER A 318 -24.84 -31.41 20.27
CA SER A 318 -24.98 -32.46 21.30
C SER A 318 -23.81 -32.43 22.28
N GLN A 319 -23.99 -33.03 23.46
CA GLN A 319 -22.89 -33.20 24.43
C GLN A 319 -21.73 -34.02 23.86
N ALA A 320 -22.00 -35.03 23.01
CA ALA A 320 -20.95 -35.83 22.38
C ALA A 320 -20.09 -34.99 21.42
N THR A 321 -20.70 -34.06 20.70
CA THR A 321 -20.02 -33.20 19.72
C THR A 321 -19.31 -32.03 20.38
N MET A 322 -19.91 -31.39 21.38
CA MET A 322 -19.34 -30.21 22.02
C MET A 322 -18.43 -30.51 23.21
N GLY A 323 -18.56 -31.69 23.82
CA GLY A 323 -18.05 -31.98 25.16
C GLY A 323 -18.93 -31.40 26.27
N SER A 324 -18.75 -31.88 27.51
CA SER A 324 -19.65 -31.63 28.62
C SER A 324 -19.72 -30.17 29.05
N ARG A 325 -18.58 -29.48 29.15
CA ARG A 325 -18.52 -28.10 29.64
C ARG A 325 -19.05 -27.10 28.62
N LEU A 326 -18.61 -27.22 27.37
CA LEU A 326 -19.11 -26.41 26.27
C LEU A 326 -20.61 -26.63 26.03
N TYR A 327 -21.09 -27.87 26.10
CA TYR A 327 -22.52 -28.15 26.01
C TYR A 327 -23.32 -27.51 27.15
N ALA A 328 -22.81 -27.52 28.38
CA ALA A 328 -23.42 -26.80 29.49
C ALA A 328 -23.41 -25.27 29.28
N ALA A 329 -22.39 -24.74 28.63
CA ALA A 329 -22.24 -23.31 28.32
C ALA A 329 -22.89 -22.86 27.00
N ARG A 330 -23.59 -23.74 26.27
CA ARG A 330 -24.12 -23.44 24.91
C ARG A 330 -25.06 -22.23 24.83
N GLN A 331 -25.80 -21.90 25.89
CA GLN A 331 -26.62 -20.69 25.91
C GLN A 331 -25.75 -19.41 25.90
N ARG A 332 -24.54 -19.46 26.47
CA ARG A 332 -23.56 -18.37 26.35
C ARG A 332 -22.95 -18.30 24.95
N LEU A 333 -22.95 -19.41 24.20
CA LEU A 333 -22.51 -19.44 22.79
C LEU A 333 -23.47 -18.64 21.89
N LYS A 334 -24.78 -18.64 22.18
CA LYS A 334 -25.74 -17.73 21.50
C LYS A 334 -25.32 -16.28 21.61
N SER A 335 -25.03 -15.82 22.83
CA SER A 335 -24.53 -14.47 23.08
C SER A 335 -23.23 -14.15 22.32
N ARG A 336 -22.38 -15.16 22.06
CA ARG A 336 -21.19 -15.00 21.21
C ARG A 336 -21.53 -14.86 19.73
N CYS A 337 -22.50 -15.63 19.21
CA CYS A 337 -23.00 -15.48 17.85
C CYS A 337 -23.60 -14.09 17.64
N TRP A 338 -24.45 -13.66 18.57
CA TRP A 338 -25.01 -12.31 18.58
C TRP A 338 -23.93 -11.23 18.63
N SER A 339 -22.96 -11.35 19.56
CA SER A 339 -21.84 -10.42 19.66
C SER A 339 -21.05 -10.34 18.35
N ALA A 340 -20.75 -11.48 17.72
CA ALA A 340 -20.04 -11.51 16.44
C ALA A 340 -20.86 -10.84 15.33
N SER A 341 -22.19 -11.03 15.31
CA SER A 341 -23.07 -10.39 14.33
C SER A 341 -23.08 -8.86 14.45
N LEU A 342 -23.03 -8.33 15.69
CA LEU A 342 -22.88 -6.90 15.94
C LEU A 342 -21.53 -6.36 15.47
N GLU A 343 -20.44 -7.13 15.63
CA GLU A 343 -19.15 -6.70 15.10
C GLU A 343 -19.10 -6.74 13.56
N MET A 344 -19.87 -7.61 12.90
CA MET A 344 -20.04 -7.57 11.43
C MET A 344 -20.76 -6.30 10.97
N GLU A 345 -21.79 -5.86 11.68
CA GLU A 345 -22.51 -4.63 11.37
C GLU A 345 -21.59 -3.40 11.51
N ARG A 346 -20.87 -3.32 12.62
CA ARG A 346 -19.90 -2.23 12.85
C ARG A 346 -18.76 -2.21 11.84
N LEU A 347 -18.34 -3.37 11.33
CA LEU A 347 -17.35 -3.44 10.26
C LEU A 347 -17.85 -2.69 9.01
N LEU A 348 -19.11 -2.92 8.62
CA LEU A 348 -19.71 -2.23 7.46
C LEU A 348 -19.81 -0.72 7.71
N ASP A 349 -20.24 -0.31 8.91
CA ASP A 349 -20.28 1.12 9.29
C ASP A 349 -18.89 1.76 9.23
N THR A 350 -17.83 1.02 9.60
CA THR A 350 -16.46 1.55 9.60
C THR A 350 -15.96 1.87 8.18
N PHE A 351 -16.36 1.09 7.17
CA PHE A 351 -16.05 1.44 5.77
C PHE A 351 -16.76 2.72 5.34
N SER A 352 -18.04 2.88 5.70
CA SER A 352 -18.82 4.10 5.42
C SER A 352 -18.25 5.33 6.14
N ASP A 353 -17.80 5.16 7.39
CA ASP A 353 -17.13 6.21 8.15
C ASP A 353 -15.84 6.65 7.44
N ALA A 354 -15.03 5.70 6.97
CA ALA A 354 -13.79 6.01 6.25
C ALA A 354 -14.07 6.82 4.97
N GLU A 355 -15.08 6.42 4.19
CA GLU A 355 -15.49 7.13 2.96
C GLU A 355 -15.93 8.55 3.28
N THR A 356 -16.74 8.71 4.34
CA THR A 356 -17.25 10.02 4.79
C THR A 356 -16.09 10.93 5.21
N GLU A 357 -15.14 10.42 5.99
CA GLU A 357 -14.00 11.20 6.49
C GLU A 357 -13.03 11.58 5.36
N TYR A 358 -12.85 10.73 4.33
CA TYR A 358 -12.11 11.11 3.13
C TYR A 358 -12.85 12.13 2.27
N SER A 359 -14.14 11.94 2.06
CA SER A 359 -14.98 12.86 1.27
C SER A 359 -15.01 14.26 1.88
N ALA A 360 -15.00 14.36 3.22
CA ALA A 360 -14.93 15.63 3.93
C ALA A 360 -13.72 16.47 3.50
N LEU A 361 -12.56 15.87 3.21
CA LEU A 361 -11.35 16.59 2.78
C LEU A 361 -11.53 17.37 1.48
N LEU A 362 -12.45 16.94 0.62
CA LEU A 362 -12.75 17.55 -0.67
C LEU A 362 -13.80 18.66 -0.58
N SER A 363 -14.28 18.96 0.63
CA SER A 363 -15.37 19.90 0.90
C SER A 363 -15.00 20.88 2.01
N ALA A 364 -15.80 21.93 2.18
CA ALA A 364 -15.64 22.83 3.32
C ALA A 364 -15.79 22.04 4.65
N PRO A 365 -14.98 22.32 5.68
CA PRO A 365 -14.02 23.43 5.81
C PRO A 365 -12.60 23.15 5.31
N TYR A 366 -12.32 21.96 4.76
CA TYR A 366 -10.95 21.53 4.41
C TYR A 366 -10.54 21.93 2.99
N GLN A 367 -11.52 22.19 2.12
CA GLN A 367 -11.30 22.69 0.76
C GLN A 367 -10.43 23.97 0.79
N GLY A 368 -9.33 23.96 0.03
CA GLY A 368 -8.33 25.04 -0.01
C GLY A 368 -7.27 25.00 1.11
N ALA A 369 -7.47 24.21 2.16
CA ALA A 369 -6.44 23.91 3.16
C ALA A 369 -5.79 22.53 2.93
N PHE A 370 -6.50 21.59 2.30
CA PHE A 370 -5.93 20.29 1.94
C PHE A 370 -4.99 20.43 0.73
N PRO A 371 -3.78 19.84 0.73
CA PRO A 371 -2.83 20.00 -0.38
C PRO A 371 -3.34 19.39 -1.68
N ASP A 372 -3.33 20.17 -2.78
CA ASP A 372 -3.85 19.73 -4.08
C ASP A 372 -3.21 18.43 -4.59
N ARG A 373 -1.90 18.25 -4.38
CA ARG A 373 -1.16 17.03 -4.72
C ARG A 373 -1.69 15.75 -4.04
N ARG A 374 -2.48 15.86 -2.97
CA ARG A 374 -3.08 14.73 -2.25
C ARG A 374 -4.52 14.44 -2.66
N ILE A 375 -5.14 15.32 -3.45
CA ILE A 375 -6.51 15.14 -3.92
C ILE A 375 -6.69 13.85 -4.74
N PRO A 376 -5.80 13.51 -5.69
CA PRO A 376 -5.97 12.30 -6.52
C PRO A 376 -5.93 11.01 -5.71
N SER A 377 -4.97 10.90 -4.79
CA SER A 377 -4.85 9.75 -3.89
C SER A 377 -6.04 9.64 -2.93
N THR A 378 -6.61 10.76 -2.51
CA THR A 378 -7.82 10.81 -1.68
C THR A 378 -9.05 10.34 -2.46
N ILE A 379 -9.25 10.84 -3.68
CA ILE A 379 -10.37 10.44 -4.55
C ILE A 379 -10.33 8.93 -4.84
N ARG A 380 -9.13 8.36 -5.06
CA ARG A 380 -8.98 6.91 -5.25
C ARG A 380 -9.50 6.11 -4.07
N ARG A 381 -9.11 6.51 -2.85
CA ARG A 381 -9.58 5.83 -1.63
C ARG A 381 -11.10 5.90 -1.51
N ILE A 382 -11.70 7.05 -1.82
CA ILE A 382 -13.16 7.21 -1.85
C ILE A 382 -13.78 6.23 -2.86
N ILE A 383 -13.27 6.17 -4.09
CA ILE A 383 -13.76 5.26 -5.14
C ILE A 383 -13.63 3.79 -4.70
N ASP A 384 -12.51 3.40 -4.10
CA ASP A 384 -12.29 2.04 -3.61
C ASP A 384 -13.26 1.65 -2.49
N LEU A 385 -13.50 2.55 -1.54
CA LEU A 385 -14.46 2.35 -0.44
C LEU A 385 -15.90 2.25 -0.97
N GLU A 386 -16.29 3.11 -1.91
CA GLU A 386 -17.59 3.04 -2.57
C GLU A 386 -17.78 1.72 -3.31
N LYS A 387 -16.77 1.24 -4.06
CA LYS A 387 -16.84 -0.05 -4.76
C LYS A 387 -17.08 -1.21 -3.78
N ILE A 388 -16.43 -1.21 -2.61
CA ILE A 388 -16.69 -2.20 -1.55
C ILE A 388 -18.15 -2.09 -1.08
N GLY A 389 -18.62 -0.88 -0.79
CA GLY A 389 -20.01 -0.62 -0.40
C GLY A 389 -21.03 -1.14 -1.42
N LEU A 390 -20.81 -0.89 -2.72
CA LEU A 390 -21.68 -1.37 -3.79
C LEU A 390 -21.72 -2.90 -3.86
N ILE A 391 -20.59 -3.59 -3.69
CA ILE A 391 -20.54 -5.05 -3.67
C ILE A 391 -21.36 -5.61 -2.50
N VAL A 392 -21.32 -4.96 -1.33
CA VAL A 392 -22.10 -5.34 -0.16
C VAL A 392 -23.61 -5.08 -0.37
N LEU A 393 -23.98 -3.90 -0.85
CA LEU A 393 -25.38 -3.51 -1.06
C LEU A 393 -26.07 -4.31 -2.17
N ASP A 394 -25.37 -4.61 -3.26
CA ASP A 394 -25.89 -5.45 -4.34
C ASP A 394 -26.26 -6.85 -3.83
N ARG A 395 -25.44 -7.42 -2.94
CA ARG A 395 -25.74 -8.71 -2.31
C ARG A 395 -26.98 -8.66 -1.41
N GLN A 396 -27.21 -7.55 -0.74
CA GLN A 396 -28.37 -7.34 0.14
C GLN A 396 -29.66 -7.00 -0.64
N GLY A 397 -29.57 -6.78 -1.96
CA GLY A 397 -30.70 -6.32 -2.78
C GLY A 397 -31.09 -4.86 -2.52
N THR A 398 -30.20 -4.08 -1.92
CA THR A 398 -30.43 -2.69 -1.49
C THR A 398 -29.55 -1.68 -2.24
N LEU A 399 -29.02 -2.08 -3.40
CA LEU A 399 -28.09 -1.26 -4.21
C LEU A 399 -28.64 0.15 -4.54
N GLY A 400 -29.95 0.27 -4.75
CA GLY A 400 -30.58 1.53 -5.16
C GLY A 400 -29.90 2.13 -6.39
N ASP A 401 -29.63 3.45 -6.33
CA ASP A 401 -28.94 4.19 -7.39
C ASP A 401 -27.41 4.28 -7.19
N GLY A 402 -26.85 3.50 -6.26
CA GLY A 402 -25.46 3.66 -5.82
C GLY A 402 -24.44 3.56 -6.96
N LEU A 403 -24.60 2.59 -7.87
CA LEU A 403 -23.70 2.44 -9.02
C LEU A 403 -23.79 3.64 -9.97
N THR A 404 -25.01 4.13 -10.23
CA THR A 404 -25.26 5.31 -11.07
C THR A 404 -24.58 6.54 -10.48
N LEU A 405 -24.70 6.75 -9.16
CA LEU A 405 -24.06 7.87 -8.46
C LEU A 405 -22.52 7.81 -8.55
N LEU A 406 -21.92 6.62 -8.41
CA LEU A 406 -20.48 6.44 -8.61
C LEU A 406 -20.08 6.75 -10.06
N GLN A 407 -20.84 6.27 -11.05
CA GLN A 407 -20.58 6.54 -12.47
C GLN A 407 -20.63 8.04 -12.80
N GLU A 408 -21.62 8.75 -12.27
CA GLU A 408 -21.74 10.21 -12.41
C GLU A 408 -20.57 10.95 -11.75
N ARG A 409 -20.14 10.49 -10.57
CA ARG A 409 -19.01 11.07 -9.85
C ARG A 409 -17.69 10.87 -10.61
N LEU A 410 -17.45 9.66 -11.11
CA LEU A 410 -16.29 9.37 -11.97
C LEU A 410 -16.27 10.24 -13.22
N ARG A 411 -17.43 10.46 -13.86
CA ARG A 411 -17.55 11.39 -15.01
C ARG A 411 -17.15 12.82 -14.60
N LYS A 412 -17.68 13.33 -13.49
CA LYS A 412 -17.34 14.68 -12.99
C LYS A 412 -15.85 14.80 -12.65
N TYR A 413 -15.23 13.76 -12.09
CA TYR A 413 -13.79 13.77 -11.82
C TYR A 413 -12.98 13.82 -13.12
N VAL A 414 -13.34 13.04 -14.14
CA VAL A 414 -12.70 13.13 -15.46
C VAL A 414 -12.79 14.57 -15.99
N GLU A 415 -13.99 15.15 -16.02
CA GLU A 415 -14.22 16.53 -16.49
C GLU A 415 -13.42 17.58 -15.69
N THR A 416 -13.19 17.34 -14.41
CA THR A 416 -12.48 18.29 -13.52
C THR A 416 -10.95 18.23 -13.71
N PHE A 417 -10.40 17.03 -13.90
CA PHE A 417 -8.94 16.82 -13.96
C PHE A 417 -8.39 16.69 -15.39
N GLU A 418 -9.25 16.67 -16.40
CA GLU A 418 -8.87 16.64 -17.81
C GLU A 418 -7.98 17.86 -18.15
N GLY A 419 -6.84 17.58 -18.79
CA GLY A 419 -5.82 18.59 -19.09
C GLY A 419 -4.95 19.02 -17.89
N GLN A 420 -5.27 18.61 -16.66
CA GLN A 420 -4.48 18.94 -15.46
C GLN A 420 -3.66 17.76 -14.93
N GLN A 421 -4.23 16.55 -14.98
CA GLN A 421 -3.62 15.32 -14.43
C GLN A 421 -3.99 14.09 -15.28
N PRO A 422 -3.31 13.80 -16.39
CA PRO A 422 -3.76 12.80 -17.34
C PRO A 422 -3.63 11.38 -16.80
N PHE A 423 -2.62 11.06 -15.99
CA PHE A 423 -2.40 9.71 -15.49
C PHE A 423 -3.52 9.35 -14.52
N PHE A 424 -3.95 10.34 -13.73
CA PHE A 424 -5.13 10.22 -12.90
C PHE A 424 -6.41 10.14 -13.74
N VAL A 425 -6.56 10.94 -14.81
CA VAL A 425 -7.71 10.87 -15.73
C VAL A 425 -7.79 9.51 -16.44
N ASP A 426 -6.66 8.94 -16.86
CA ASP A 426 -6.59 7.61 -17.45
C ASP A 426 -7.01 6.54 -16.45
N ALA A 427 -6.55 6.66 -15.20
CA ALA A 427 -7.03 5.80 -14.13
C ALA A 427 -8.55 5.96 -13.91
N LEU A 428 -9.09 7.18 -13.91
CA LEU A 428 -10.53 7.43 -13.77
C LEU A 428 -11.33 6.87 -14.96
N ARG A 429 -10.81 6.97 -16.19
CA ARG A 429 -11.42 6.37 -17.39
C ARG A 429 -11.44 4.85 -17.27
N GLN A 430 -10.38 4.24 -16.75
CA GLN A 430 -10.34 2.81 -16.48
C GLN A 430 -11.31 2.41 -15.35
N GLU A 431 -11.40 3.19 -14.26
CA GLU A 431 -12.40 3.00 -13.21
C GLU A 431 -13.83 3.06 -13.76
N ARG A 432 -14.11 3.94 -14.72
CA ARG A 432 -15.43 3.97 -15.41
C ARG A 432 -15.72 2.70 -16.18
N GLN A 433 -14.72 2.09 -16.81
CA GLN A 433 -14.88 0.80 -17.49
C GLN A 433 -15.14 -0.33 -16.49
N VAL A 434 -14.41 -0.35 -15.37
CA VAL A 434 -14.64 -1.31 -14.28
C VAL A 434 -16.05 -1.15 -13.71
N CYS A 435 -16.48 0.07 -13.47
CA CYS A 435 -17.77 0.41 -12.87
C CYS A 435 -18.90 0.57 -13.90
N GLN A 436 -18.76 0.10 -15.14
CA GLN A 436 -19.84 0.22 -16.15
C GLN A 436 -21.10 -0.58 -15.77
N SER A 437 -20.94 -1.66 -15.01
CA SER A 437 -22.02 -2.49 -14.49
C SER A 437 -21.55 -3.26 -13.26
N MET A 438 -22.47 -3.72 -12.40
CA MET A 438 -22.10 -4.60 -11.28
C MET A 438 -21.40 -5.88 -11.76
N THR A 439 -21.80 -6.43 -12.91
CA THR A 439 -21.12 -7.59 -13.50
C THR A 439 -19.66 -7.30 -13.82
N SER A 440 -19.37 -6.12 -14.38
CA SER A 440 -18.01 -5.72 -14.74
C SER A 440 -17.16 -5.46 -13.50
N LEU A 441 -17.72 -4.78 -12.50
CA LEU A 441 -17.07 -4.51 -11.22
C LEU A 441 -16.70 -5.81 -10.51
N LYS A 442 -17.64 -6.75 -10.41
CA LYS A 442 -17.41 -8.06 -9.80
C LYS A 442 -16.36 -8.86 -10.56
N ALA A 443 -16.44 -8.90 -11.89
CA ALA A 443 -15.48 -9.61 -12.73
C ALA A 443 -14.05 -9.03 -12.62
N TRP A 444 -13.93 -7.72 -12.44
CA TRP A 444 -12.64 -7.08 -12.22
C TRP A 444 -11.95 -7.63 -10.96
N TYR A 445 -12.70 -7.75 -9.85
CA TYR A 445 -12.26 -8.25 -8.55
C TYR A 445 -12.43 -9.77 -8.38
N GLY A 446 -12.28 -10.55 -9.46
CA GLY A 446 -12.22 -12.01 -9.41
C GLY A 446 -13.56 -12.74 -9.21
N GLY A 447 -14.69 -12.07 -9.38
CA GLY A 447 -16.01 -12.68 -9.31
C GLY A 447 -16.27 -13.39 -7.98
N ASN A 448 -16.93 -14.55 -8.00
CA ASN A 448 -17.33 -15.27 -6.80
C ASN A 448 -16.17 -15.96 -6.05
N GLU A 449 -14.99 -16.06 -6.69
CA GLU A 449 -13.83 -16.79 -6.15
C GLU A 449 -12.70 -15.84 -5.68
N GLY A 450 -12.65 -14.61 -6.20
CA GLY A 450 -11.68 -13.58 -5.81
C GLY A 450 -12.18 -12.66 -4.69
N LEU A 451 -11.66 -11.42 -4.68
CA LEU A 451 -11.97 -10.41 -3.66
C LEU A 451 -13.48 -10.13 -3.56
N THR A 452 -14.20 -10.06 -4.67
CA THR A 452 -15.66 -9.89 -4.65
C THR A 452 -16.34 -11.01 -3.86
N GLY A 453 -15.99 -12.26 -4.14
CA GLY A 453 -16.50 -13.42 -3.43
C GLY A 453 -16.20 -13.36 -1.94
N LEU A 454 -15.00 -12.95 -1.57
CA LEU A 454 -14.63 -12.78 -0.16
C LEU A 454 -15.46 -11.69 0.53
N ILE A 455 -15.64 -10.53 -0.10
CA ILE A 455 -16.46 -9.43 0.45
C ILE A 455 -17.89 -9.92 0.69
N GLN A 456 -18.49 -10.59 -0.30
CA GLN A 456 -19.84 -11.14 -0.19
C GLN A 456 -19.95 -12.17 0.93
N GLN A 457 -18.98 -13.07 1.06
CA GLN A 457 -18.98 -14.06 2.12
C GLN A 457 -18.84 -13.43 3.51
N VAL A 458 -18.02 -12.38 3.66
CA VAL A 458 -17.92 -11.64 4.93
C VAL A 458 -19.22 -10.91 5.24
N ALA A 459 -19.86 -10.28 4.24
CA ALA A 459 -21.16 -9.64 4.42
C ALA A 459 -22.25 -10.66 4.84
N ASP A 460 -22.22 -11.86 4.25
CA ASP A 460 -23.15 -12.95 4.55
C ASP A 460 -22.93 -13.54 5.97
N LEU A 461 -21.76 -13.32 6.61
CA LEU A 461 -21.49 -13.84 7.96
C LEU A 461 -22.50 -13.32 8.99
N LYS A 462 -22.98 -12.08 8.86
CA LYS A 462 -23.99 -11.53 9.78
C LYS A 462 -25.24 -12.43 9.82
N GLN A 463 -25.83 -12.70 8.66
CA GLN A 463 -27.04 -13.53 8.57
C GLN A 463 -26.75 -14.99 8.95
N THR A 464 -25.56 -15.48 8.60
CA THR A 464 -25.10 -16.83 8.92
C THR A 464 -24.95 -17.04 10.44
N LEU A 465 -24.45 -16.03 11.16
CA LEU A 465 -24.32 -16.03 12.62
C LEU A 465 -25.66 -15.98 13.33
N LEU A 466 -26.63 -15.21 12.82
CA LEU A 466 -28.01 -15.20 13.35
C LEU A 466 -28.68 -16.57 13.15
N THR A 467 -28.51 -17.17 11.98
CA THR A 467 -29.01 -18.54 11.70
C THR A 467 -28.36 -19.57 12.64
N LEU A 468 -27.07 -19.39 12.94
CA LEU A 468 -26.35 -20.24 13.88
C LEU A 468 -26.88 -20.09 15.31
N GLU A 469 -27.17 -18.86 15.73
CA GLU A 469 -27.76 -18.55 17.03
C GLU A 469 -29.09 -19.28 17.23
N ASP A 470 -29.97 -19.26 16.22
CA ASP A 470 -31.27 -19.92 16.25
C ASP A 470 -31.18 -21.45 16.30
N ARG A 471 -30.14 -22.05 15.71
CA ARG A 471 -29.91 -23.52 15.75
C ARG A 471 -29.45 -24.03 17.10
N ILE A 472 -28.88 -23.19 17.97
CA ILE A 472 -28.37 -23.64 19.26
C ILE A 472 -29.57 -23.89 20.20
N PRO A 473 -29.71 -25.08 20.81
CA PRO A 473 -30.86 -25.43 21.66
C PRO A 473 -30.78 -24.82 23.06
#